data_AF-A0A0C3RDH1-F1
#
_entry.id   AF-A0A0C3RDH1-F1
#
_cell.length_a   1.000
_cell.length_b   1.000
_cell.length_c   1.000
_cell.angle_alpha   90.00
_cell.angle_beta   90.00
_cell.angle_gamma   90.00
#
_symmetry.space_group_name_H-M   'P 1'
#
loop_
_entity.id
_entity.type
_entity.pdbx_description
1 polymer ?
#
loop_
_entity_poly.entity_id
_entity_poly.type
_entity_poly.pdbx_seq_one_letter_code
_entity_poly.pdbx_strand_id
1 'polypeptide(L)'
;MKHQFCFILKISYLAAHKSEVYMFWDINIEKLKRDNHSHGECVFNAYSKELYVFAYSVVGGKVESEDNVQDFWGKLWPLIHYFCQRFSFRFYCHTSIYRMSLNVLRTK
;
A
#
# COMPACT_ATOMS: atom_id res chain seq x y z
N MET A 1 6.75 -14.76 16.12
CA MET A 1 6.66 -13.29 16.26
C MET A 1 8.03 -12.61 16.45
N LYS A 2 9.07 -12.98 15.68
CA LYS A 2 10.38 -12.29 15.68
C LYS A 2 10.77 -11.72 14.30
N HIS A 3 9.94 -11.94 13.27
CA HIS A 3 10.24 -11.53 11.89
C HIS A 3 9.60 -10.20 11.45
N GLN A 4 8.66 -9.63 12.21
CA GLN A 4 7.98 -8.37 11.85
C GLN A 4 8.83 -7.11 12.10
N PHE A 5 9.71 -7.13 13.11
CA PHE A 5 10.59 -5.99 13.41
C PHE A 5 11.71 -5.76 12.38
N CYS A 6 11.98 -6.73 11.49
CA CYS A 6 13.04 -6.64 10.48
C CYS A 6 12.59 -5.95 9.17
N PHE A 7 11.27 -5.75 8.97
CA PHE A 7 10.73 -5.26 7.70
C PHE A 7 10.82 -3.73 7.57
N ILE A 8 10.53 -2.99 8.64
CA ILE A 8 10.55 -1.51 8.67
C ILE A 8 11.98 -0.97 8.49
N LEU A 9 12.99 -1.64 9.07
CA LEU A 9 14.41 -1.27 8.90
C LEU A 9 14.93 -1.56 7.48
N LYS A 10 14.43 -2.60 6.81
CA LYS A 10 14.79 -2.92 5.42
C LYS A 10 14.26 -1.88 4.43
N ILE A 11 13.03 -1.39 4.63
CA ILE A 11 12.42 -0.34 3.82
C ILE A 11 13.23 0.97 3.95
N SER A 12 13.76 1.25 5.14
CA SER A 12 14.58 2.44 5.39
C SER A 12 15.96 2.37 4.72
N TYR A 13 16.58 1.19 4.67
CA TYR A 13 17.92 1.00 4.07
C TYR A 13 17.90 0.95 2.53
N LEU A 14 16.83 0.41 1.93
CA LEU A 14 16.68 0.34 0.47
C LEU A 14 16.26 1.68 -0.17
N ALA A 15 15.68 2.60 0.61
CA ALA A 15 15.26 3.92 0.13
C ALA A 15 16.42 4.94 -0.02
N ALA A 16 17.62 4.63 0.47
CA ALA A 16 18.77 5.54 0.43
C ALA A 16 19.51 5.57 -0.92
N HIS A 17 19.23 4.61 -1.83
CA HIS A 17 19.90 4.54 -3.14
C HIS A 17 18.89 4.33 -4.27
N LYS A 18 18.30 5.44 -4.73
CA LYS A 18 17.99 5.80 -6.14
C LYS A 18 16.73 6.65 -6.19
N SER A 19 16.98 7.95 -6.27
CA SER A 19 16.12 8.91 -6.92
C SER A 19 15.86 8.48 -8.36
N GLU A 20 14.59 8.31 -8.74
CA GLU A 20 14.13 8.70 -10.06
C GLU A 20 12.64 9.04 -10.04
N VAL A 21 12.34 10.07 -10.80
CA VAL A 21 11.19 10.97 -10.77
C VAL A 21 9.98 10.33 -11.48
N TYR A 22 8.80 10.49 -10.85
CA TYR A 22 7.44 10.47 -11.40
C TYR A 22 7.21 9.89 -12.83
N MET A 23 6.43 8.80 -12.90
CA MET A 23 5.74 8.42 -14.14
C MET A 23 4.39 7.74 -13.84
N PHE A 24 3.41 7.98 -14.69
CA PHE A 24 2.01 7.57 -14.61
C PHE A 24 1.87 6.03 -14.61
N TRP A 25 1.61 5.40 -13.46
CA TRP A 25 1.48 3.93 -13.39
C TRP A 25 0.00 3.50 -13.37
N ASP A 26 -0.57 3.24 -14.55
CA ASP A 26 -1.50 2.12 -14.65
C ASP A 26 -0.63 0.86 -14.49
N ILE A 27 -0.58 0.34 -13.27
CA ILE A 27 0.21 -0.85 -12.96
C ILE A 27 -0.25 -2.03 -13.82
N ASN A 28 0.66 -2.96 -14.10
CA ASN A 28 0.30 -4.16 -14.84
C ASN A 28 -0.42 -5.14 -13.90
N ILE A 29 -1.74 -4.98 -13.78
CA ILE A 29 -2.61 -5.83 -12.97
C ILE A 29 -2.45 -7.31 -13.34
N GLU A 30 -2.26 -7.63 -14.63
CA GLU A 30 -2.08 -9.00 -15.06
C GLU A 30 -0.78 -9.62 -14.54
N LYS A 31 0.29 -8.84 -14.34
CA LYS A 31 1.49 -9.31 -13.63
C LYS A 31 1.26 -9.52 -12.15
N LEU A 32 0.43 -8.68 -11.51
CA LEU A 32 0.04 -8.90 -10.10
C LEU A 32 -0.79 -10.18 -9.95
N LYS A 33 -1.76 -10.41 -10.84
CA LYS A 33 -2.64 -11.60 -10.84
C LYS A 33 -1.90 -12.92 -11.05
N ARG A 34 -0.69 -12.90 -11.63
CA ARG A 34 0.13 -14.08 -11.89
C ARG A 34 1.13 -14.37 -10.77
N ASP A 35 0.97 -13.74 -9.60
CA ASP A 35 1.89 -13.84 -8.47
C ASP A 35 3.35 -13.59 -8.85
N ASN A 36 3.57 -12.65 -9.77
CA ASN A 36 4.93 -12.21 -10.07
C ASN A 36 5.47 -11.45 -8.85
N HIS A 37 6.18 -12.17 -7.99
CA HIS A 37 6.68 -11.65 -6.72
C HIS A 37 7.46 -10.34 -6.88
N SER A 38 8.34 -10.26 -7.88
CA SER A 38 9.14 -9.05 -8.13
C SER A 38 8.26 -7.85 -8.49
N HIS A 39 7.23 -8.05 -9.31
CA HIS A 39 6.30 -6.99 -9.67
C HIS A 39 5.41 -6.59 -8.49
N GLY A 40 4.93 -7.58 -7.73
CA GLY A 40 4.18 -7.38 -6.51
C GLY A 40 4.94 -6.56 -5.47
N GLU A 41 6.20 -6.90 -5.24
CA GLU A 41 7.09 -6.17 -4.33
C GLU A 41 7.33 -4.73 -4.81
N CYS A 42 7.54 -4.50 -6.10
CA CYS A 42 7.64 -3.15 -6.66
C CYS A 42 6.37 -2.33 -6.41
N VAL A 43 5.19 -2.90 -6.66
CA VAL A 43 3.91 -2.21 -6.43
C VAL A 43 3.71 -1.93 -4.95
N PHE A 44 3.94 -2.93 -4.08
CA PHE A 44 3.82 -2.78 -2.64
C PHE A 44 4.74 -1.66 -2.11
N ASN A 45 6.01 -1.66 -2.49
CA ASN A 45 6.97 -0.66 -2.02
C ASN A 45 6.64 0.75 -2.53
N ALA A 46 6.23 0.88 -3.80
CA ALA A 46 5.89 2.16 -4.39
C ALA A 46 4.65 2.79 -3.72
N TYR A 47 3.60 2.00 -3.53
CA TYR A 47 2.33 2.51 -3.01
C TYR A 47 2.30 2.61 -1.49
N SER A 48 2.96 1.72 -0.74
CA SER A 48 2.84 1.71 0.73
C SER A 48 3.28 3.02 1.37
N LYS A 49 4.36 3.64 0.87
CA LYS A 49 4.81 4.94 1.38
C LYS A 49 3.79 6.05 1.09
N GLU A 50 3.27 6.11 -0.13
CA GLU A 50 2.25 7.09 -0.53
C GLU A 50 0.96 6.93 0.28
N LEU A 51 0.48 5.69 0.41
CA LEU A 51 -0.74 5.37 1.14
C LEU A 51 -0.59 5.64 2.64
N TYR A 52 0.60 5.43 3.22
CA TYR A 52 0.87 5.79 4.61
C TYR A 52 0.79 7.31 4.82
N VAL A 53 1.47 8.10 3.98
CA VAL A 53 1.43 9.57 4.09
C VAL A 53 -0.01 10.07 3.96
N PHE A 54 -0.78 9.48 3.04
CA PHE A 54 -2.18 9.82 2.87
C PHE A 54 -3.03 9.41 4.09
N ALA A 55 -2.91 8.18 4.59
CA ALA A 55 -3.60 7.73 5.79
C ALA A 55 -3.28 8.61 7.00
N TYR A 56 -2.02 8.97 7.19
CA TYR A 56 -1.57 9.87 8.26
C TYR A 56 -2.17 11.26 8.15
N SER A 57 -2.28 11.81 6.93
CA SER A 57 -2.92 13.11 6.72
C SER A 57 -4.42 13.12 7.09
N VAL A 58 -5.08 11.96 7.12
CA VAL A 58 -6.49 11.81 7.47
C VAL A 58 -6.66 11.46 8.95
N VAL A 59 -5.90 10.49 9.46
CA VAL A 59 -6.07 9.92 10.81
C VAL A 59 -5.26 10.68 11.88
N GLY A 60 -4.11 11.25 11.51
CA GLY A 60 -3.19 11.96 12.41
C GLY A 60 -2.38 11.09 13.37
N GLY A 61 -2.74 9.81 13.52
CA GLY A 61 -2.06 8.84 14.37
C GLY A 61 -1.10 7.94 13.59
N LYS A 62 0.15 7.82 14.05
CA LYS A 62 1.17 6.99 13.37
C LYS A 62 0.77 5.52 13.34
N VAL A 63 0.48 4.94 14.51
CA VAL A 63 0.17 3.51 14.66
C VAL A 63 -1.06 3.16 13.85
N GLU A 64 -2.12 3.97 13.99
CA GLU A 64 -3.37 3.76 13.27
C GLU A 64 -3.21 3.87 11.75
N SER A 65 -2.28 4.72 11.28
CA SER A 65 -1.98 4.84 9.85
C SER A 65 -1.19 3.65 9.31
N GLU A 66 -0.22 3.15 10.09
CA GLU A 66 0.53 1.94 9.76
C GLU A 66 -0.40 0.71 9.70
N ASP A 67 -1.23 0.53 10.73
CA ASP A 67 -2.20 -0.56 10.82
C ASP A 67 -3.19 -0.51 9.65
N ASN A 68 -3.67 0.68 9.29
CA ASN A 68 -4.62 0.87 8.19
C ASN A 68 -4.03 0.47 6.82
N VAL A 69 -2.77 0.85 6.54
CA VAL A 69 -2.08 0.45 5.30
C VAL A 69 -1.79 -1.05 5.30
N GLN A 70 -1.39 -1.62 6.43
CA GLN A 70 -1.16 -3.05 6.57
C GLN A 70 -2.43 -3.85 6.33
N ASP A 71 -3.55 -3.44 6.94
CA ASP A 71 -4.87 -4.02 6.74
C ASP A 71 -5.32 -3.94 5.28
N PHE A 72 -5.08 -2.81 4.62
CA PHE A 72 -5.42 -2.62 3.22
C PHE A 72 -4.74 -3.66 2.34
N TRP A 73 -3.42 -3.83 2.48
CA TRP A 73 -2.69 -4.84 1.71
C TRP A 73 -3.10 -6.26 2.08
N GLY A 74 -3.31 -6.54 3.37
CA GLY A 74 -3.79 -7.85 3.84
C GLY A 74 -5.15 -8.23 3.25
N LYS A 75 -6.04 -7.26 3.04
CA LYS A 75 -7.35 -7.47 2.40
C LYS A 75 -7.26 -7.54 0.87
N LEU A 76 -6.38 -6.75 0.26
CA LEU A 76 -6.22 -6.71 -1.19
C LEU A 76 -5.52 -7.96 -1.74
N TRP A 77 -4.44 -8.41 -1.11
CA TRP A 77 -3.57 -9.44 -1.66
C TRP A 77 -4.29 -10.75 -2.02
N PRO A 78 -5.12 -11.33 -1.13
CA PRO A 78 -5.86 -12.57 -1.44
C PRO A 78 -6.89 -12.40 -2.56
N LEU A 79 -7.33 -11.16 -2.81
CA LEU A 79 -8.36 -10.82 -3.80
C LEU A 79 -7.75 -10.36 -5.13
N ILE A 80 -6.42 -10.28 -5.24
CA ILE A 80 -5.77 -9.66 -6.40
C ILE A 80 -6.08 -10.39 -7.71
N HIS A 81 -6.27 -11.72 -7.68
CA HIS A 81 -6.65 -12.53 -8.84
C HIS A 81 -8.04 -12.14 -9.40
N TYR A 82 -8.96 -11.74 -8.53
CA TYR A 82 -10.32 -11.34 -8.87
C TYR A 82 -10.46 -9.85 -9.15
N PHE A 83 -9.33 -9.13 -9.12
CA PHE A 83 -9.31 -7.70 -9.26
C PHE A 83 -9.72 -7.28 -10.68
N CYS A 84 -10.95 -6.80 -10.78
CA CYS A 84 -11.52 -6.24 -11.99
C CYS A 84 -11.85 -4.78 -11.71
N GLN A 85 -11.22 -3.84 -12.41
CA GLN A 85 -11.44 -2.43 -12.16
C GLN A 85 -11.95 -1.67 -13.36
N ARG A 86 -12.97 -0.87 -13.06
CA ARG A 86 -13.48 0.20 -13.91
C ARG A 86 -12.60 1.46 -13.87
N PHE A 87 -11.76 1.61 -12.85
CA PHE A 87 -10.90 2.77 -12.59
C PHE A 87 -9.45 2.34 -12.37
N SER A 88 -8.51 3.29 -12.31
CA SER A 88 -7.09 2.98 -12.09
C SER A 88 -6.83 2.38 -10.69
N PHE A 89 -5.80 1.54 -10.60
CA PHE A 89 -5.37 0.95 -9.33
C PHE A 89 -5.12 1.99 -8.25
N ARG A 90 -4.46 3.10 -8.62
CA ARG A 90 -4.19 4.21 -7.71
C ARG A 90 -5.46 4.80 -7.13
N PHE A 91 -6.47 5.05 -7.96
CA PHE A 91 -7.75 5.57 -7.51
C PHE A 91 -8.40 4.62 -6.49
N TYR A 92 -8.34 3.31 -6.75
CA TYR A 92 -8.84 2.31 -5.83
C TYR A 92 -8.09 2.27 -4.50
N CYS A 93 -6.75 2.27 -4.52
CA CYS A 93 -5.94 2.27 -3.31
C CYS A 93 -6.29 3.49 -2.43
N HIS A 94 -6.28 4.69 -3.01
CA HIS A 94 -6.60 5.92 -2.28
C HIS A 94 -8.04 5.94 -1.75
N THR A 95 -9.02 5.54 -2.56
CA THR A 95 -10.42 5.46 -2.12
C THR A 95 -10.60 4.45 -0.98
N SER A 96 -9.91 3.31 -1.06
CA SER A 96 -9.97 2.26 -0.03
C SER A 96 -9.35 2.75 1.28
N ILE A 97 -8.14 3.31 1.22
CA ILE A 97 -7.46 3.89 2.38
C ILE A 97 -8.29 5.00 3.02
N TYR A 98 -8.83 5.93 2.23
CA TYR A 98 -9.67 7.00 2.76
C TYR A 98 -10.88 6.46 3.54
N ARG A 99 -11.60 5.48 2.97
CA ARG A 99 -12.73 4.84 3.63
C ARG A 99 -12.34 4.13 4.93
N MET A 100 -11.21 3.41 4.92
CA MET A 100 -10.71 2.73 6.10
C MET A 100 -10.25 3.75 7.18
N SER A 101 -9.59 4.83 6.78
CA SER A 101 -9.22 5.94 7.68
C SER A 101 -10.44 6.58 8.34
N LEU A 102 -11.51 6.82 7.58
CA LEU A 102 -12.76 7.34 8.15
C LEU A 102 -13.39 6.38 9.17
N ASN A 103 -13.28 5.06 8.94
CA ASN A 103 -13.76 4.08 9.91
C ASN A 103 -12.95 4.12 11.21
N VAL A 104 -11.62 4.23 11.13
CA VAL A 104 -10.76 4.40 12.31
C VAL A 104 -11.20 5.62 13.14
N LEU A 105 -11.48 6.75 12.48
CA LEU A 105 -11.93 7.97 13.16
C LEU A 105 -13.31 7.83 13.82
N ARG A 106 -14.18 6.96 13.29
CA ARG A 106 -15.53 6.71 13.84
C ARG A 106 -15.54 5.75 15.01
N THR A 107 -14.54 4.87 15.10
CA THR A 107 -14.42 3.85 16.16
C THR A 107 -13.52 4.29 17.31
N LYS A 108 -12.92 5.48 17.22
CA LYS A 108 -12.31 6.18 18.34
C LYS A 108 -13.39 6.80 19.23
#